data_AF-A0A0G1QFS9-F1
#
_entry.id   AF-A0A0G1QFS9-F1
#
_cell.length_a   1.000
_cell.length_b   1.000
_cell.length_c   1.000
_cell.angle_alpha   90.00
_cell.angle_beta   90.00
_cell.angle_gamma   90.00
#
_symmetry.space_group_name_H-M   'P 1'
#
loop_
_entity.id
_entity.type
_entity.pdbx_description
1 polymer ?
#
loop_
_entity_poly.entity_id
_entity_poly.type
_entity_poly.pdbx_seq_one_letter_code
_entity_poly.pdbx_strand_id
1 'polypeptide(L)'
;MLQEDSTKQVKAIRYIETKVRRFFKVKSAPGHGIEHAERVARYARMIAQKEHESTWLCEAQGWLHDVGRTSEYFNNPKKKTHHDLSFELLQEWFIKDKKLAGFFTYHEREELLYNIRYHWNDGANKYKSALVLRDADKLDLLGQDGIKRHFESPTVLDDTQRCIWFLINVLRGERLGTRIARKIAKENKLYDPFLVWIKNHLPKRRRVLCALSGGVDSAVSAYILKRAGFDVTGVYMKNWSDKAGIKGECRWQDERRDAMRVAAHIGIPFITLDFEKEYRARVVSYLFKEYKKGRTPNPDVLCNNVIKFPLLLKEARKRGMDYVATGHYARIIHEERKKHFYLQQAIDPNKDQTYFLHRLKEKELSHVLFPLNLIWKDEVRVIAQRAKLPVAGKEESMGICFIGEVPIKKFLQQTIKQKHGDIVDTSGCVVGSHDGLYWYTEGQRHGLGIGGGAPYFVVHKDMKRNKLVVARGENNQSLFSDKAYLEDVHWINTSPKNPHSCSMRLRHRQPLFEGTVRALNAREKKNAPRGATNVAIFKQKQRAVTLGQFAVFYDGARCLGGAVIAGVPPLGYTI
;
A
#
# COMPACT_ATOMS: atom_id res chain seq x y z
N MET A 1 -46.83 14.27 -0.60
CA MET A 1 -47.48 12.99 -0.93
C MET A 1 -46.53 11.86 -0.56
N LEU A 2 -46.85 11.11 0.49
CA LEU A 2 -46.17 9.85 0.81
C LEU A 2 -46.50 8.87 -0.34
N GLN A 3 -45.50 8.42 -1.11
CA GLN A 3 -45.73 7.32 -2.07
C GLN A 3 -45.82 6.03 -1.26
N GLU A 4 -47.02 5.49 -1.10
CA GLU A 4 -47.16 4.06 -0.82
C GLU A 4 -46.54 3.28 -1.97
N ASP A 5 -45.72 2.28 -1.65
CA ASP A 5 -45.08 1.44 -2.66
C ASP A 5 -46.18 0.76 -3.51
N SER A 6 -46.16 0.99 -4.82
CA SER A 6 -47.08 0.35 -5.75
C SER A 6 -46.98 -1.19 -5.64
N THR A 7 -48.05 -1.90 -5.99
CA THR A 7 -48.07 -3.36 -6.05
C THR A 7 -46.91 -3.94 -6.89
N LYS A 8 -46.41 -3.19 -7.88
CA LYS A 8 -45.23 -3.56 -8.68
C LYS A 8 -43.93 -3.49 -7.86
N GLN A 9 -43.72 -2.44 -7.06
CA GLN A 9 -42.52 -2.23 -6.26
C GLN A 9 -42.41 -3.25 -5.12
N VAL A 10 -43.52 -3.55 -4.44
CA VAL A 10 -43.55 -4.61 -3.40
C VAL A 10 -43.20 -5.99 -4.01
N LYS A 11 -43.71 -6.29 -5.20
CA LYS A 11 -43.35 -7.51 -5.95
C LYS A 11 -41.87 -7.53 -6.33
N ALA A 12 -41.31 -6.38 -6.71
CA ALA A 12 -39.89 -6.25 -7.05
C ALA A 12 -39.00 -6.57 -5.84
N ILE A 13 -39.27 -5.96 -4.67
CA ILE A 13 -38.49 -6.21 -3.45
C ILE A 13 -38.54 -7.68 -3.04
N ARG A 14 -39.72 -8.30 -2.99
CA ARG A 14 -39.84 -9.74 -2.66
C ARG A 14 -39.06 -10.63 -3.62
N TYR A 15 -39.04 -10.27 -4.91
CA TYR A 15 -38.29 -10.99 -5.93
C TYR A 15 -36.77 -10.86 -5.70
N ILE A 16 -36.29 -9.63 -5.46
CA ILE A 16 -34.89 -9.32 -5.18
C ILE A 16 -34.44 -10.04 -3.91
N GLU A 17 -35.19 -9.93 -2.82
CA GLU A 17 -34.90 -10.61 -1.55
C GLU A 17 -34.75 -12.12 -1.76
N THR A 18 -35.72 -12.75 -2.42
CA THR A 18 -35.68 -14.20 -2.70
C THR A 18 -34.42 -14.58 -3.49
N LYS A 19 -34.08 -13.78 -4.50
CA LYS A 19 -32.91 -14.01 -5.36
C LYS A 19 -31.60 -13.86 -4.59
N VAL A 20 -31.48 -12.79 -3.80
CA VAL A 20 -30.29 -12.50 -2.97
C VAL A 20 -30.13 -13.56 -1.87
N ARG A 21 -31.21 -13.96 -1.19
CA ARG A 21 -31.19 -15.06 -0.20
C ARG A 21 -30.70 -16.37 -0.83
N ARG A 22 -31.20 -16.73 -2.01
CA ARG A 22 -30.74 -17.92 -2.75
C ARG A 22 -29.27 -17.83 -3.14
N PHE A 23 -28.82 -16.66 -3.59
CA PHE A 23 -27.43 -16.41 -3.96
C PHE A 23 -26.50 -16.59 -2.75
N PHE A 24 -26.81 -15.95 -1.62
CA PHE A 24 -26.00 -16.05 -0.40
C PHE A 24 -26.06 -17.42 0.28
N LYS A 25 -27.12 -18.22 0.07
CA LYS A 25 -27.21 -19.60 0.55
C LYS A 25 -26.14 -20.50 -0.09
N VAL A 26 -25.79 -20.24 -1.36
CA VAL A 26 -24.78 -21.03 -2.09
C VAL A 26 -23.38 -20.50 -1.83
N LYS A 27 -23.22 -19.17 -1.69
CA LYS A 27 -21.93 -18.51 -1.50
C LYS A 27 -22.08 -17.37 -0.51
N SER A 28 -21.38 -17.39 0.62
CA SER A 28 -21.34 -16.28 1.58
C SER A 28 -19.91 -15.93 1.94
N ALA A 29 -19.59 -14.64 2.01
CA ALA A 29 -18.29 -14.18 2.47
C ALA A 29 -18.33 -13.93 4.00
N PRO A 30 -17.27 -14.21 4.76
CA PRO A 30 -17.22 -13.94 6.20
C PRO A 30 -17.55 -12.48 6.51
N GLY A 31 -18.52 -12.24 7.40
CA GLY A 31 -19.00 -10.89 7.74
C GLY A 31 -19.72 -10.14 6.61
N HIS A 32 -19.90 -10.72 5.42
CA HIS A 32 -20.62 -10.13 4.27
C HIS A 32 -21.58 -11.16 3.67
N GLY A 33 -22.55 -11.59 4.49
CA GLY A 33 -23.59 -12.54 4.11
C GLY A 33 -24.98 -11.90 4.08
N ILE A 34 -26.01 -12.75 4.09
CA ILE A 34 -27.40 -12.31 3.94
C ILE A 34 -27.86 -11.33 5.04
N GLU A 35 -27.40 -11.52 6.28
CA GLU A 35 -27.77 -10.65 7.40
C GLU A 35 -27.31 -9.20 7.18
N HIS A 36 -26.13 -9.03 6.58
CA HIS A 36 -25.60 -7.71 6.24
C HIS A 36 -26.45 -7.03 5.16
N ALA A 37 -26.74 -7.73 4.06
CA ALA A 37 -27.59 -7.19 3.00
C ALA A 37 -28.99 -6.80 3.52
N GLU A 38 -29.56 -7.61 4.41
CA GLU A 38 -30.86 -7.35 5.02
C GLU A 38 -30.85 -6.09 5.91
N ARG A 39 -29.85 -5.93 6.78
CA ARG A 39 -29.73 -4.75 7.64
C ARG A 39 -29.48 -3.48 6.83
N VAL A 40 -28.64 -3.53 5.80
CA VAL A 40 -28.41 -2.38 4.91
C VAL A 40 -29.70 -2.02 4.15
N ALA A 41 -30.43 -3.00 3.60
CA ALA A 41 -31.71 -2.74 2.95
C ALA A 41 -32.72 -2.06 3.88
N ARG A 42 -32.79 -2.52 5.14
CA ARG A 42 -33.65 -1.94 6.17
C ARG A 42 -33.27 -0.49 6.49
N TYR A 43 -31.98 -0.21 6.73
CA TYR A 43 -31.51 1.16 6.95
C TYR A 43 -31.76 2.06 5.74
N ALA A 44 -31.51 1.57 4.52
CA ALA A 44 -31.72 2.33 3.30
C ALA A 44 -33.20 2.72 3.13
N ARG A 45 -34.12 1.79 3.37
CA ARG A 45 -35.57 2.07 3.38
C ARG A 45 -35.94 3.12 4.44
N MET A 46 -35.46 2.97 5.67
CA MET A 46 -35.75 3.89 6.77
C MET A 46 -35.24 5.31 6.51
N ILE A 47 -34.02 5.43 5.98
CA ILE A 47 -33.42 6.71 5.61
C ILE A 47 -34.19 7.32 4.45
N ALA A 48 -34.45 6.56 3.39
CA ALA A 48 -35.15 7.03 2.20
C ALA A 48 -36.54 7.59 2.53
N GLN A 49 -37.32 6.87 3.36
CA GLN A 49 -38.66 7.29 3.78
C GLN A 49 -38.64 8.67 4.47
N LYS A 50 -37.65 8.91 5.34
CA LYS A 50 -37.55 10.14 6.13
C LYS A 50 -36.83 11.28 5.39
N GLU A 51 -36.02 10.97 4.39
CA GLU A 51 -35.35 11.94 3.51
C GLU A 51 -36.16 12.25 2.24
N HIS A 52 -37.39 11.70 2.13
CA HIS A 52 -38.30 11.82 1.00
C HIS A 52 -37.72 11.32 -0.34
N GLU A 53 -36.94 10.24 -0.29
CA GLU A 53 -36.40 9.54 -1.45
C GLU A 53 -37.21 8.28 -1.80
N SER A 54 -36.92 7.70 -2.96
CA SER A 54 -37.55 6.43 -3.38
C SER A 54 -37.20 5.27 -2.43
N THR A 55 -38.17 4.88 -1.61
CA THR A 55 -38.06 3.81 -0.60
C THR A 55 -37.69 2.47 -1.23
N TRP A 56 -38.43 2.06 -2.25
CA TRP A 56 -38.22 0.77 -2.90
C TRP A 56 -36.86 0.71 -3.63
N LEU A 57 -36.45 1.79 -4.30
CA LEU A 57 -35.18 1.79 -5.04
C LEU A 57 -33.99 1.71 -4.07
N CYS A 58 -34.04 2.46 -2.96
CA CYS A 58 -33.00 2.42 -1.93
C CYS A 58 -32.97 1.06 -1.21
N GLU A 59 -34.14 0.45 -0.92
CA GLU A 59 -34.21 -0.89 -0.33
C GLU A 59 -33.63 -1.95 -1.28
N ALA A 60 -33.98 -1.90 -2.58
CA ALA A 60 -33.42 -2.77 -3.61
C ALA A 60 -31.90 -2.63 -3.71
N GLN A 61 -31.38 -1.40 -3.66
CA GLN A 61 -29.95 -1.13 -3.65
C GLN A 61 -29.27 -1.77 -2.43
N GLY A 62 -29.84 -1.66 -1.23
CA GLY A 62 -29.30 -2.28 -0.02
C GLY A 62 -29.22 -3.80 -0.12
N TRP A 63 -30.21 -4.46 -0.73
CA TRP A 63 -30.14 -5.91 -0.99
C TRP A 63 -29.05 -6.31 -1.97
N LEU A 64 -28.74 -5.45 -2.94
CA LEU A 64 -27.90 -5.79 -4.10
C LEU A 64 -26.45 -5.28 -3.98
N HIS A 65 -26.14 -4.36 -3.06
CA HIS A 65 -24.88 -3.61 -3.09
C HIS A 65 -23.60 -4.46 -2.96
N ASP A 66 -23.64 -5.55 -2.19
CA ASP A 66 -22.44 -6.33 -1.83
C ASP A 66 -22.46 -7.77 -2.36
N VAL A 67 -23.32 -8.09 -3.33
CA VAL A 67 -23.41 -9.45 -3.92
C VAL A 67 -22.07 -9.94 -4.52
N GLY A 68 -21.22 -9.02 -4.98
CA GLY A 68 -19.89 -9.29 -5.52
C GLY A 68 -18.83 -9.69 -4.49
N ARG A 69 -19.08 -9.51 -3.17
CA ARG A 69 -18.15 -9.95 -2.10
C ARG A 69 -17.85 -11.45 -2.15
N THR A 70 -18.84 -12.23 -2.55
CA THR A 70 -18.67 -13.69 -2.72
C THR A 70 -17.66 -14.01 -3.82
N SER A 71 -17.75 -13.33 -4.96
CA SER A 71 -16.78 -13.46 -6.06
C SER A 71 -15.41 -12.94 -5.63
N GLU A 72 -15.34 -11.85 -4.86
CA GLU A 72 -14.09 -11.31 -4.33
C GLU A 72 -13.33 -12.36 -3.50
N TYR A 73 -14.06 -13.10 -2.67
CA TYR A 73 -13.49 -14.10 -1.76
C TYR A 73 -13.18 -15.45 -2.43
N PHE A 74 -14.07 -15.95 -3.30
CA PHE A 74 -13.96 -17.31 -3.84
C PHE A 74 -13.43 -17.39 -5.28
N ASN A 75 -13.57 -16.33 -6.10
CA ASN A 75 -13.23 -16.39 -7.53
C ASN A 75 -12.91 -15.01 -8.12
N ASN A 76 -11.74 -14.46 -7.79
CA ASN A 76 -11.31 -13.14 -8.23
C ASN A 76 -9.90 -13.13 -8.86
N PRO A 77 -9.71 -13.81 -10.02
CA PRO A 77 -8.41 -13.88 -10.67
C PRO A 77 -7.89 -12.51 -11.14
N LYS A 78 -8.80 -11.55 -11.36
CA LYS A 78 -8.48 -10.19 -11.80
C LYS A 78 -8.24 -9.20 -10.65
N LYS A 79 -8.32 -9.65 -9.38
CA LYS A 79 -8.17 -8.82 -8.17
C LYS A 79 -9.03 -7.56 -8.18
N LYS A 80 -10.25 -7.66 -8.70
CA LYS A 80 -11.24 -6.58 -8.69
C LYS A 80 -11.78 -6.37 -7.28
N THR A 81 -12.23 -5.16 -6.99
CA THR A 81 -12.91 -4.85 -5.73
C THR A 81 -14.31 -5.48 -5.71
N HIS A 82 -14.85 -5.75 -4.52
CA HIS A 82 -16.24 -6.21 -4.37
C HIS A 82 -17.28 -5.27 -5.00
N HIS A 83 -17.09 -3.96 -5.00
CA HIS A 83 -18.03 -3.02 -5.61
C HIS A 83 -17.99 -3.09 -7.14
N ASP A 84 -16.81 -3.25 -7.76
CA ASP A 84 -16.70 -3.50 -9.21
C ASP A 84 -17.29 -4.88 -9.59
N LEU A 85 -17.07 -5.89 -8.75
CA LEU A 85 -17.66 -7.23 -8.95
C LEU A 85 -19.18 -7.22 -8.78
N SER A 86 -19.71 -6.45 -7.83
CA SER A 86 -21.16 -6.29 -7.63
C SER A 86 -21.78 -5.58 -8.84
N PHE A 87 -21.15 -4.52 -9.33
CA PHE A 87 -21.55 -3.84 -10.55
C PHE A 87 -21.62 -4.80 -11.76
N GLU A 88 -20.55 -5.55 -12.02
CA GLU A 88 -20.50 -6.50 -13.14
C GLU A 88 -21.52 -7.62 -13.03
N LEU A 89 -21.67 -8.20 -11.84
CA LEU A 89 -22.64 -9.26 -11.59
C LEU A 89 -24.08 -8.77 -11.79
N LEU A 90 -24.38 -7.54 -11.39
CA LEU A 90 -25.72 -6.97 -11.56
C LEU A 90 -26.02 -6.61 -13.01
N GLN A 91 -25.04 -6.13 -13.77
CA GLN A 91 -25.18 -5.98 -15.22
C GLN A 91 -25.54 -7.33 -15.86
N GLU A 92 -24.83 -8.39 -15.49
CA GLU A 92 -25.13 -9.74 -15.96
C GLU A 92 -26.55 -10.20 -15.55
N TRP A 93 -26.97 -9.93 -14.31
CA TRP A 93 -28.32 -10.25 -13.85
C TRP A 93 -29.38 -9.50 -14.64
N PHE A 94 -29.21 -8.22 -14.93
CA PHE A 94 -30.16 -7.45 -15.74
C PHE A 94 -30.23 -7.92 -17.20
N ILE A 95 -29.17 -8.50 -17.74
CA ILE A 95 -29.16 -9.08 -19.09
C ILE A 95 -29.88 -10.43 -19.09
N LYS A 96 -29.57 -11.31 -18.13
CA LYS A 96 -30.03 -12.70 -18.12
C LYS A 96 -31.41 -12.89 -17.49
N ASP A 97 -31.78 -12.06 -16.52
CA ASP A 97 -33.03 -12.16 -15.78
C ASP A 97 -34.00 -11.05 -16.22
N LYS A 98 -34.77 -11.35 -17.26
CA LYS A 98 -35.78 -10.44 -17.83
C LYS A 98 -36.82 -10.01 -16.79
N LYS A 99 -37.14 -10.86 -15.81
CA LYS A 99 -38.11 -10.54 -14.76
C LYS A 99 -37.54 -9.50 -13.80
N LEU A 100 -36.29 -9.68 -13.35
CA LEU A 100 -35.59 -8.67 -12.55
C LEU A 100 -35.52 -7.33 -13.30
N ALA A 101 -35.08 -7.38 -14.57
CA ALA A 101 -34.94 -6.18 -15.40
C ALA A 101 -36.26 -5.44 -15.60
N GLY A 102 -37.39 -6.15 -15.78
CA GLY A 102 -38.70 -5.57 -16.01
C GLY A 102 -39.30 -4.80 -14.82
N PHE A 103 -38.74 -4.96 -13.62
CA PHE A 103 -39.13 -4.15 -12.46
C PHE A 103 -38.62 -2.72 -12.52
N PHE A 104 -37.49 -2.49 -13.19
CA PHE A 104 -36.80 -1.19 -13.23
C PHE A 104 -36.95 -0.53 -14.60
N THR A 105 -37.07 0.79 -14.61
CA THR A 105 -36.86 1.60 -15.81
C THR A 105 -35.37 1.58 -16.22
N TYR A 106 -35.06 2.13 -17.40
CA TYR A 106 -33.66 2.31 -17.81
C TYR A 106 -32.90 3.21 -16.82
N HIS A 107 -33.48 4.35 -16.44
CA HIS A 107 -32.84 5.29 -15.52
C HIS A 107 -32.60 4.71 -14.13
N GLU A 108 -33.56 3.96 -13.58
CA GLU A 108 -33.38 3.32 -12.27
C GLU A 108 -32.30 2.24 -12.28
N ARG A 109 -32.10 1.53 -13.40
CA ARG A 109 -30.99 0.58 -13.54
C ARG A 109 -29.64 1.30 -13.56
N GLU A 110 -29.53 2.40 -14.31
CA GLU A 110 -28.31 3.21 -14.35
C GLU A 110 -27.96 3.81 -12.99
N GLU A 111 -28.97 4.32 -12.27
CA GLU A 111 -28.83 4.84 -10.92
C GLU A 111 -28.39 3.76 -9.93
N LEU A 112 -29.06 2.60 -9.94
CA LEU A 112 -28.72 1.48 -9.08
C LEU A 112 -27.28 1.00 -9.33
N LEU A 113 -26.89 0.84 -10.59
CA LEU A 113 -25.54 0.40 -10.95
C LEU A 113 -24.48 1.43 -10.54
N TYR A 114 -24.74 2.73 -10.74
CA TYR A 114 -23.85 3.79 -10.27
C TYR A 114 -23.69 3.74 -8.75
N ASN A 115 -24.80 3.70 -8.02
CA ASN A 115 -24.78 3.72 -6.56
C ASN A 115 -24.02 2.53 -6.00
N ILE A 116 -24.23 1.33 -6.56
CA ILE A 116 -23.53 0.12 -6.12
C ILE A 116 -22.04 0.18 -6.44
N ARG A 117 -21.65 0.72 -7.59
CA ARG A 117 -20.23 0.86 -7.92
C ARG A 117 -19.49 1.85 -7.01
N TYR A 118 -20.19 2.87 -6.53
CA TYR A 118 -19.58 4.00 -5.81
C TYR A 118 -20.06 4.17 -4.37
N HIS A 119 -20.75 3.19 -3.78
CA HIS A 119 -21.32 3.30 -2.42
C HIS A 119 -20.27 3.56 -1.34
N TRP A 120 -19.02 3.16 -1.54
CA TRP A 120 -17.90 3.41 -0.63
C TRP A 120 -17.32 4.84 -0.74
N ASN A 121 -17.58 5.55 -1.84
CA ASN A 121 -16.94 6.82 -2.17
C ASN A 121 -17.73 8.00 -1.58
N ASP A 122 -17.09 8.75 -0.68
CA ASP A 122 -17.72 9.92 -0.04
C ASP A 122 -18.06 11.06 -1.01
N GLY A 123 -17.38 11.12 -2.17
CA GLY A 123 -17.60 12.11 -3.23
C GLY A 123 -18.62 11.69 -4.30
N ALA A 124 -19.15 10.48 -4.25
CA ALA A 124 -20.15 10.02 -5.22
C ALA A 124 -21.53 10.60 -4.91
N ASN A 125 -21.86 11.72 -5.53
CA ASN A 125 -23.06 12.51 -5.26
C ASN A 125 -23.99 12.68 -6.47
N LYS A 126 -23.82 11.87 -7.53
CA LYS A 126 -24.65 11.95 -8.74
C LYS A 126 -26.14 11.74 -8.45
N TYR A 127 -26.46 10.84 -7.51
CA TYR A 127 -27.84 10.56 -7.09
C TYR A 127 -27.94 10.69 -5.57
N LYS A 128 -29.05 11.24 -5.07
CA LYS A 128 -29.29 11.36 -3.62
C LYS A 128 -29.47 9.98 -2.97
N SER A 129 -30.00 8.99 -3.70
CA SER A 129 -30.04 7.59 -3.29
C SER A 129 -28.64 6.96 -3.07
N ALA A 130 -27.58 7.45 -3.73
CA ALA A 130 -26.21 7.01 -3.47
C ALA A 130 -25.77 7.35 -2.05
N LEU A 131 -26.17 8.55 -1.58
CA LEU A 131 -25.94 9.01 -0.23
C LEU A 131 -26.69 8.14 0.80
N VAL A 132 -27.92 7.76 0.48
CA VAL A 132 -28.75 6.87 1.31
C VAL A 132 -28.11 5.50 1.45
N LEU A 133 -27.72 4.87 0.34
CA LEU A 133 -27.09 3.54 0.35
C LEU A 133 -25.78 3.55 1.14
N ARG A 134 -24.91 4.54 0.90
CA ARG A 134 -23.64 4.70 1.61
C ARG A 134 -23.85 4.84 3.12
N ASP A 135 -24.81 5.67 3.53
CA ASP A 135 -25.08 5.88 4.94
C ASP A 135 -25.70 4.64 5.59
N ALA A 136 -26.55 3.91 4.87
CA ALA A 136 -27.11 2.64 5.32
C ALA A 136 -26.02 1.58 5.55
N ASP A 137 -25.07 1.46 4.63
CA ASP A 137 -23.91 0.57 4.78
C ASP A 137 -23.02 0.98 5.96
N LYS A 138 -22.71 2.28 6.10
CA LYS A 138 -21.97 2.81 7.25
C LYS A 138 -22.67 2.54 8.59
N LEU A 139 -23.99 2.60 8.66
CA LEU A 139 -24.73 2.28 9.89
C LEU A 139 -24.58 0.80 10.26
N ASP A 140 -24.57 -0.10 9.28
CA ASP A 140 -24.35 -1.54 9.52
C ASP A 140 -22.93 -1.86 9.98
N LEU A 141 -21.94 -1.04 9.61
CA LEU A 141 -20.57 -1.15 10.09
C LEU A 141 -20.38 -0.71 11.55
N LEU A 142 -21.39 -0.09 12.16
CA LEU A 142 -21.36 0.41 13.54
C LEU A 142 -22.18 -0.48 14.48
N GLY A 143 -22.13 -0.19 15.79
CA GLY A 143 -22.81 -0.98 16.82
C GLY A 143 -22.20 -2.37 17.07
N GLN A 144 -22.95 -3.20 17.79
CA GLN A 144 -22.51 -4.56 18.17
C GLN A 144 -22.36 -5.48 16.95
N ASP A 145 -23.23 -5.33 15.95
CA ASP A 145 -23.16 -6.11 14.72
C ASP A 145 -21.87 -5.84 13.95
N GLY A 146 -21.44 -4.57 13.85
CA GLY A 146 -20.16 -4.21 13.25
C GLY A 146 -18.96 -4.85 13.96
N ILE A 147 -18.98 -4.92 15.30
CA ILE A 147 -17.95 -5.62 16.08
C ILE A 147 -17.99 -7.12 15.81
N LYS A 148 -19.17 -7.74 15.87
CA LYS A 148 -19.36 -9.18 15.60
C LYS A 148 -18.83 -9.57 14.22
N ARG A 149 -19.19 -8.81 13.18
CA ARG A 149 -18.71 -8.99 11.81
C ARG A 149 -17.18 -8.95 11.71
N HIS A 150 -16.52 -8.08 12.47
CA HIS A 150 -15.07 -8.03 12.49
C HIS A 150 -14.45 -9.33 13.02
N PHE A 151 -15.02 -9.90 14.10
CA PHE A 151 -14.53 -11.16 14.66
C PHE A 151 -14.88 -12.39 13.82
N GLU A 152 -15.90 -12.30 12.97
CA GLU A 152 -16.20 -13.32 11.96
C GLU A 152 -15.24 -13.26 10.76
N SER A 153 -14.53 -12.14 10.56
CA SER A 153 -13.55 -11.99 9.49
C SER A 153 -12.33 -12.90 9.76
N PRO A 154 -11.77 -13.55 8.72
CA PRO A 154 -10.54 -14.34 8.86
C PRO A 154 -9.30 -13.48 9.15
N THR A 155 -9.45 -12.17 9.34
CA THR A 155 -8.35 -11.26 9.60
C THR A 155 -7.87 -11.41 11.04
N VAL A 156 -6.72 -12.04 11.24
CA VAL A 156 -6.08 -12.14 12.56
C VAL A 156 -5.41 -10.80 12.88
N LEU A 157 -6.11 -9.96 13.62
CA LEU A 157 -5.57 -8.74 14.23
C LEU A 157 -5.32 -9.00 15.71
N ASP A 158 -4.23 -8.47 16.25
CA ASP A 158 -4.08 -8.31 17.70
C ASP A 158 -4.95 -7.15 18.21
N ASP A 159 -5.09 -7.01 19.52
CA ASP A 159 -5.93 -5.96 20.12
C ASP A 159 -5.49 -4.54 19.78
N THR A 160 -4.18 -4.33 19.56
CA THR A 160 -3.65 -3.03 19.16
C THR A 160 -4.15 -2.65 17.78
N GLN A 161 -4.10 -3.59 16.83
CA GLN A 161 -4.60 -3.39 15.48
C GLN A 161 -6.12 -3.31 15.42
N ARG A 162 -6.83 -4.08 16.25
CA ARG A 162 -8.29 -3.95 16.40
C ARG A 162 -8.69 -2.57 16.91
N CYS A 163 -7.98 -2.02 17.90
CA CYS A 163 -8.24 -0.66 18.39
C CYS A 163 -8.14 0.37 17.27
N ILE A 164 -7.09 0.27 16.44
CA ILE A 164 -6.87 1.15 15.29
C ILE A 164 -7.99 0.96 14.26
N TRP A 165 -8.33 -0.28 13.92
CA TRP A 165 -9.39 -0.61 12.95
C TRP A 165 -10.77 -0.13 13.38
N PHE A 166 -11.11 -0.34 14.65
CA PHE A 166 -12.36 0.11 15.24
C PHE A 166 -12.47 1.62 15.26
N LEU A 167 -11.38 2.34 15.55
CA LEU A 167 -11.38 3.78 15.40
C LEU A 167 -11.59 4.19 13.94
N ILE A 168 -10.96 3.53 12.97
CA ILE A 168 -11.18 3.83 11.55
C ILE A 168 -12.67 3.70 11.21
N ASN A 169 -13.36 2.65 11.68
CA ASN A 169 -14.80 2.50 11.48
C ASN A 169 -15.61 3.61 12.17
N VAL A 170 -15.22 4.05 13.37
CA VAL A 170 -15.82 5.24 14.00
C VAL A 170 -15.66 6.48 13.10
N LEU A 171 -14.45 6.72 12.58
CA LEU A 171 -14.19 7.82 11.64
C LEU A 171 -15.00 7.69 10.34
N ARG A 172 -15.27 6.47 9.86
CA ARG A 172 -16.19 6.21 8.73
C ARG A 172 -17.60 6.66 9.07
N GLY A 173 -18.08 6.29 10.26
CA GLY A 173 -19.39 6.66 10.79
C GLY A 173 -19.55 8.16 11.08
N GLU A 174 -18.48 8.88 11.43
CA GLU A 174 -18.51 10.34 11.58
C GLU A 174 -18.79 11.07 10.24
N ARG A 175 -18.72 10.34 9.11
CA ARG A 175 -18.97 10.84 7.74
C ARG A 175 -20.36 10.46 7.20
N LEU A 176 -21.32 10.13 8.06
CA LEU A 176 -22.73 9.99 7.66
C LEU A 176 -23.25 11.34 7.14
N GLY A 177 -23.82 11.35 5.93
CA GLY A 177 -24.19 12.58 5.24
C GLY A 177 -25.65 13.00 5.41
N THR A 178 -26.57 12.04 5.45
CA THR A 178 -27.99 12.26 5.70
C THR A 178 -28.23 12.70 7.16
N ARG A 179 -29.27 13.51 7.37
CA ARG A 179 -29.65 13.92 8.73
C ARG A 179 -30.19 12.73 9.50
N ILE A 180 -30.92 11.86 8.81
CA ILE A 180 -31.55 10.68 9.41
C ILE A 180 -30.54 9.64 9.86
N ALA A 181 -29.51 9.32 9.07
CA ALA A 181 -28.51 8.36 9.51
C ALA A 181 -27.72 8.86 10.73
N ARG A 182 -27.36 10.16 10.77
CA ARG A 182 -26.74 10.76 11.96
C ARG A 182 -27.63 10.67 13.20
N LYS A 183 -28.94 10.87 13.04
CA LYS A 183 -29.92 10.71 14.12
C LYS A 183 -29.96 9.25 14.60
N ILE A 184 -30.07 8.28 13.69
CA ILE A 184 -30.06 6.85 14.01
C ILE A 184 -28.79 6.47 14.77
N ALA A 185 -27.61 6.87 14.29
CA ALA A 185 -26.34 6.57 14.93
C ALA A 185 -26.24 7.12 16.36
N LYS A 186 -26.74 8.35 16.59
CA LYS A 186 -26.76 9.00 17.89
C LYS A 186 -27.76 8.36 18.86
N GLU A 187 -29.01 8.15 18.43
CA GLU A 187 -30.08 7.62 19.29
C GLU A 187 -29.81 6.18 19.73
N ASN A 188 -29.23 5.37 18.82
CA ASN A 188 -28.88 3.98 19.11
C ASN A 188 -27.45 3.83 19.67
N LYS A 189 -26.75 4.94 19.94
CA LYS A 189 -25.40 4.96 20.51
C LYS A 189 -24.41 4.05 19.75
N LEU A 190 -24.47 4.05 18.42
CA LEU A 190 -23.75 3.05 17.60
C LEU A 190 -22.22 3.17 17.66
N TYR A 191 -21.70 4.32 18.12
CA TYR A 191 -20.26 4.51 18.36
C TYR A 191 -19.79 3.95 19.71
N ASP A 192 -20.67 3.88 20.72
CA ASP A 192 -20.31 3.53 22.09
C ASP A 192 -19.69 2.13 22.20
N PRO A 193 -20.22 1.07 21.54
CA PRO A 193 -19.59 -0.26 21.58
C PRO A 193 -18.13 -0.23 21.14
N PHE A 194 -17.81 0.50 20.07
CA PHE A 194 -16.45 0.63 19.55
C PHE A 194 -15.56 1.38 20.54
N LEU A 195 -16.02 2.53 21.05
CA LEU A 195 -15.24 3.35 21.98
C LEU A 195 -14.99 2.64 23.32
N VAL A 196 -15.99 1.92 23.84
CA VAL A 196 -15.87 1.08 25.04
C VAL A 196 -14.90 -0.07 24.78
N TRP A 197 -15.01 -0.74 23.64
CA TRP A 197 -14.10 -1.83 23.28
C TRP A 197 -12.65 -1.32 23.21
N ILE A 198 -12.40 -0.22 22.49
CA ILE A 198 -11.07 0.40 22.38
C ILE A 198 -10.54 0.72 23.77
N LYS A 199 -11.33 1.40 24.62
CA LYS A 199 -10.91 1.75 25.98
C LYS A 199 -10.50 0.53 26.82
N ASN A 200 -11.21 -0.59 26.68
CA ASN A 200 -10.99 -1.80 27.46
C ASN A 200 -9.84 -2.68 26.93
N HIS A 201 -9.50 -2.57 25.65
CA HIS A 201 -8.51 -3.43 24.98
C HIS A 201 -7.27 -2.67 24.50
N LEU A 202 -7.18 -1.37 24.76
CA LEU A 202 -5.94 -0.61 24.58
C LEU A 202 -4.79 -1.31 25.34
N PRO A 203 -3.63 -1.50 24.71
CA PRO A 203 -2.52 -2.18 25.36
C PRO A 203 -2.08 -1.39 26.60
N LYS A 204 -1.76 -2.09 27.69
CA LYS A 204 -1.26 -1.46 28.94
C LYS A 204 -0.02 -0.59 28.66
N ARG A 205 0.81 -1.04 27.72
CA ARG A 205 1.92 -0.31 27.11
C ARG A 205 1.39 0.42 25.88
N ARG A 206 1.28 1.75 25.93
CA ARG A 206 0.63 2.55 24.87
C ARG A 206 1.36 3.85 24.52
N ARG A 207 2.61 4.00 24.97
CA ARG A 207 3.43 5.17 24.65
C ARG A 207 4.04 4.99 23.28
N VAL A 208 3.72 5.88 22.35
CA VAL A 208 4.09 5.76 20.94
C VAL A 208 4.91 6.97 20.52
N LEU A 209 6.11 6.70 20.00
CA LEU A 209 6.91 7.69 19.30
C LEU A 209 6.52 7.67 17.81
N CYS A 210 5.71 8.63 17.36
CA CYS A 210 5.19 8.66 15.99
C CYS A 210 6.05 9.56 15.09
N ALA A 211 6.67 8.98 14.07
CA ALA A 211 7.47 9.72 13.10
C ALA A 211 6.59 10.58 12.19
N LEU A 212 6.75 11.90 12.29
CA LEU A 212 6.09 12.91 11.49
C LEU A 212 7.07 13.47 10.45
N SER A 213 6.75 13.26 9.17
CA SER A 213 7.57 13.73 8.04
C SER A 213 7.18 15.12 7.51
N GLY A 214 6.06 15.67 8.00
CA GLY A 214 5.42 16.84 7.38
C GLY A 214 4.53 16.48 6.17
N GLY A 215 4.33 15.18 5.89
CA GLY A 215 3.37 14.67 4.92
C GLY A 215 2.05 14.18 5.55
N VAL A 216 1.03 14.02 4.70
CA VAL A 216 -0.34 13.61 5.06
C VAL A 216 -0.37 12.28 5.81
N ASP A 217 0.38 11.28 5.34
CA ASP A 217 0.30 9.90 5.84
C ASP A 217 0.74 9.79 7.30
N SER A 218 1.87 10.41 7.63
CA SER A 218 2.34 10.48 9.01
C SER A 218 1.41 11.30 9.91
N ALA A 219 0.77 12.35 9.37
CA ALA A 219 -0.15 13.19 10.12
C ALA A 219 -1.43 12.42 10.50
N VAL A 220 -2.02 11.70 9.53
CA VAL A 220 -3.18 10.84 9.78
C VAL A 220 -2.84 9.69 10.71
N SER A 221 -1.63 9.12 10.59
CA SER A 221 -1.17 8.07 11.52
C SER A 221 -1.17 8.54 12.96
N ALA A 222 -0.60 9.72 13.23
CA ALA A 222 -0.59 10.31 14.57
C ALA A 222 -1.99 10.66 15.07
N TYR A 223 -2.84 11.20 14.18
CA TYR A 223 -4.24 11.51 14.48
C TYR A 223 -5.04 10.27 14.90
N ILE A 224 -4.93 9.17 14.12
CA ILE A 224 -5.59 7.89 14.43
C ILE A 224 -5.11 7.37 15.79
N LEU A 225 -3.80 7.30 16.03
CA LEU A 225 -3.27 6.82 17.30
C LEU A 225 -3.74 7.66 18.49
N LYS A 226 -3.69 9.00 18.38
CA LYS A 226 -4.15 9.90 19.43
C LYS A 226 -5.64 9.70 19.72
N ARG A 227 -6.47 9.64 18.68
CA ARG A 227 -7.92 9.42 18.83
C ARG A 227 -8.27 8.04 19.36
N ALA A 228 -7.43 7.04 19.13
CA ALA A 228 -7.62 5.69 19.65
C ALA A 228 -7.27 5.61 21.14
N GLY A 229 -6.64 6.64 21.72
CA GLY A 229 -6.28 6.70 23.14
C GLY A 229 -4.85 6.31 23.46
N PHE A 230 -3.96 6.24 22.45
CA PHE A 230 -2.53 6.08 22.67
C PHE A 230 -1.91 7.37 23.22
N ASP A 231 -0.85 7.22 24.02
CA ASP A 231 -0.03 8.34 24.47
C ASP A 231 1.04 8.62 23.41
N VAL A 232 0.74 9.55 22.50
CA VAL A 232 1.54 9.80 21.30
C VAL A 232 2.47 10.99 21.52
N THR A 233 3.76 10.79 21.25
CA THR A 233 4.74 11.88 21.04
C THR A 233 5.15 11.89 19.58
N GLY A 234 4.98 13.03 18.91
CA GLY A 234 5.43 13.25 17.55
C GLY A 234 6.94 13.48 17.48
N VAL A 235 7.60 12.93 16.45
CA VAL A 235 9.03 13.15 16.22
C VAL A 235 9.32 13.45 14.75
N TYR A 236 10.08 14.51 14.51
CA TYR A 236 10.68 14.78 13.20
C TYR A 236 12.15 14.35 13.20
N MET A 237 12.56 13.62 12.16
CA MET A 237 13.97 13.22 11.98
C MET A 237 14.64 14.16 10.98
N LYS A 238 15.57 14.97 11.46
CA LYS A 238 16.46 15.77 10.61
C LYS A 238 17.59 14.86 10.14
N ASN A 239 17.48 14.36 8.91
CA ASN A 239 18.47 13.46 8.31
C ASN A 239 19.38 14.17 7.28
N TRP A 240 19.01 15.37 6.83
CA TRP A 240 19.76 16.10 5.82
C TRP A 240 19.67 17.63 5.96
N SER A 241 20.82 18.27 5.73
CA SER A 241 21.16 19.69 5.74
C SER A 241 21.44 20.40 4.42
N ASP A 242 21.09 21.68 4.22
CA ASP A 242 21.78 22.51 3.19
C ASP A 242 23.25 22.77 3.53
N LYS A 243 23.60 22.77 4.83
CA LYS A 243 25.01 22.79 5.29
C LYS A 243 25.79 21.55 4.80
N ALA A 244 25.07 20.58 4.23
CA ALA A 244 25.55 19.26 3.95
C ALA A 244 25.42 18.81 2.49
N GLY A 245 24.85 19.61 1.59
CA GLY A 245 24.49 19.19 0.22
C GLY A 245 24.55 20.31 -0.82
N ILE A 246 23.81 20.12 -1.93
CA ILE A 246 23.57 21.15 -2.94
C ILE A 246 22.81 22.30 -2.27
N LYS A 247 23.40 23.50 -2.23
CA LYS A 247 22.79 24.68 -1.61
C LYS A 247 21.48 25.04 -2.31
N GLY A 248 20.41 25.24 -1.54
CA GLY A 248 19.18 25.91 -2.01
C GLY A 248 17.99 25.00 -2.33
N GLU A 249 18.09 23.69 -2.09
CA GLU A 249 17.02 22.72 -2.42
C GLU A 249 16.49 21.93 -1.20
N CYS A 250 17.03 22.12 0.03
CA CYS A 250 16.61 21.33 1.19
C CYS A 250 15.38 21.91 1.92
N ARG A 251 14.27 21.15 1.94
CA ARG A 251 12.99 21.56 2.54
C ARG A 251 12.79 21.16 4.01
N TRP A 252 13.85 20.68 4.69
CA TRP A 252 13.70 20.08 6.02
C TRP A 252 13.08 21.03 7.07
N GLN A 253 13.33 22.33 6.97
CA GLN A 253 12.78 23.32 7.89
C GLN A 253 11.26 23.45 7.73
N ASP A 254 10.78 23.48 6.49
CA ASP A 254 9.36 23.60 6.19
C ASP A 254 8.62 22.30 6.48
N GLU A 255 9.22 21.14 6.14
CA GLU A 255 8.68 19.84 6.52
C GLU A 255 8.59 19.67 8.04
N ARG A 256 9.61 20.12 8.79
CA ARG A 256 9.58 20.15 10.25
C ARG A 256 8.49 21.07 10.77
N ARG A 257 8.31 22.24 10.14
CA ARG A 257 7.27 23.21 10.51
C ARG A 257 5.87 22.64 10.31
N ASP A 258 5.66 21.93 9.20
CA ASP A 258 4.42 21.23 8.90
C ASP A 258 4.16 20.10 9.92
N ALA A 259 5.18 19.30 10.23
CA ALA A 259 5.09 18.27 11.26
C ALA A 259 4.74 18.85 12.65
N MET A 260 5.34 20.00 13.00
CA MET A 260 5.06 20.72 14.24
C MET A 260 3.64 21.28 14.26
N ARG A 261 3.15 21.86 13.15
CA ARG A 261 1.76 22.33 13.01
C ARG A 261 0.76 21.19 13.18
N VAL A 262 1.04 20.04 12.59
CA VAL A 262 0.22 18.83 12.77
C VAL A 262 0.20 18.41 14.23
N ALA A 263 1.36 18.33 14.89
CA ALA A 263 1.44 17.92 16.30
C ALA A 263 0.68 18.89 17.22
N ALA A 264 0.80 20.19 16.98
CA ALA A 264 0.05 21.22 17.70
C ALA A 264 -1.46 21.09 17.47
N HIS A 265 -1.89 20.91 16.21
CA HIS A 265 -3.31 20.75 15.84
C HIS A 265 -3.98 19.57 16.51
N ILE A 266 -3.29 18.43 16.62
CA ILE A 266 -3.83 17.22 17.27
C ILE A 266 -3.56 17.14 18.78
N GLY A 267 -2.85 18.12 19.35
CA GLY A 267 -2.55 18.19 20.78
C GLY A 267 -1.62 17.09 21.28
N ILE A 268 -0.46 16.91 20.62
CA ILE A 268 0.59 15.97 21.07
C ILE A 268 1.95 16.66 21.25
N PRO A 269 2.80 16.18 22.16
CA PRO A 269 4.19 16.64 22.26
C PRO A 269 4.94 16.41 20.96
N PHE A 270 5.91 17.29 20.66
CA PHE A 270 6.70 17.23 19.45
C PHE A 270 8.19 17.41 19.74
N ILE A 271 9.02 16.51 19.21
CA ILE A 271 10.48 16.59 19.33
C ILE A 271 11.15 16.51 17.96
N THR A 272 12.41 16.95 17.90
CA THR A 272 13.25 16.81 16.72
C THR A 272 14.50 16.03 17.08
N LEU A 273 14.85 15.04 16.28
CA LEU A 273 16.07 14.25 16.42
C LEU A 273 16.95 14.50 15.20
N ASP A 274 18.22 14.80 15.43
CA ASP A 274 19.21 14.98 14.38
C ASP A 274 19.96 13.66 14.16
N PHE A 275 19.81 13.09 12.96
CA PHE A 275 20.51 11.88 12.51
C PHE A 275 21.31 12.14 11.22
N GLU A 276 21.65 13.39 10.94
CA GLU A 276 22.36 13.80 9.74
C GLU A 276 23.72 13.10 9.61
N LYS A 277 24.43 12.94 10.74
CA LYS A 277 25.71 12.24 10.81
C LYS A 277 25.57 10.76 10.43
N GLU A 278 24.60 10.07 11.01
CA GLU A 278 24.31 8.66 10.76
C GLU A 278 23.85 8.45 9.32
N TYR A 279 22.96 9.31 8.81
CA TYR A 279 22.43 9.22 7.46
C TYR A 279 23.54 9.35 6.42
N ARG A 280 24.44 10.33 6.60
CA ARG A 280 25.63 10.50 5.75
C ARG A 280 26.51 9.27 5.75
N ALA A 281 26.89 8.79 6.94
CA ALA A 281 27.83 7.69 7.08
C ALA A 281 27.29 6.35 6.57
N ARG A 282 25.97 6.11 6.69
CA ARG A 282 25.37 4.79 6.42
C ARG A 282 24.60 4.70 5.12
N VAL A 283 23.94 5.78 4.71
CA VAL A 283 23.10 5.81 3.49
C VAL A 283 23.86 6.46 2.35
N VAL A 284 24.34 7.69 2.54
CA VAL A 284 25.02 8.45 1.47
C VAL A 284 26.35 7.81 1.08
N SER A 285 27.19 7.44 2.05
CA SER A 285 28.45 6.75 1.75
C SER A 285 28.23 5.41 1.02
N TYR A 286 27.19 4.66 1.38
CA TYR A 286 26.82 3.42 0.68
C TYR A 286 26.35 3.71 -0.75
N LEU A 287 25.49 4.72 -0.92
CA LEU A 287 24.98 5.16 -2.22
C LEU A 287 26.15 5.42 -3.18
N PHE A 288 27.10 6.27 -2.79
CA PHE A 288 28.30 6.56 -3.58
C PHE A 288 29.15 5.32 -3.87
N LYS A 289 29.31 4.42 -2.88
CA LYS A 289 30.08 3.19 -3.05
C LYS A 289 29.47 2.25 -4.09
N GLU A 290 28.16 2.07 -4.08
CA GLU A 290 27.47 1.19 -5.04
C GLU A 290 27.43 1.80 -6.44
N TYR A 291 27.19 3.11 -6.56
CA TYR A 291 27.29 3.78 -7.86
C TYR A 291 28.70 3.66 -8.44
N LYS A 292 29.76 3.84 -7.66
CA LYS A 292 31.15 3.65 -8.14
C LYS A 292 31.43 2.23 -8.65
N LYS A 293 30.70 1.21 -8.15
CA LYS A 293 30.75 -0.17 -8.65
C LYS A 293 29.88 -0.40 -9.90
N GLY A 294 29.21 0.61 -10.42
CA GLY A 294 28.28 0.51 -11.55
C GLY A 294 26.90 -0.05 -11.18
N ARG A 295 26.59 -0.18 -9.89
CA ARG A 295 25.29 -0.71 -9.41
C ARG A 295 24.30 0.43 -9.18
N THR A 296 23.01 0.12 -9.21
CA THR A 296 21.93 1.07 -8.92
C THR A 296 21.28 0.68 -7.57
N PRO A 297 21.76 1.22 -6.44
CA PRO A 297 21.23 0.91 -5.11
C PRO A 297 19.84 1.54 -4.88
N ASN A 298 19.13 1.07 -3.85
CA ASN A 298 17.88 1.67 -3.38
C ASN A 298 18.08 2.38 -2.02
N PRO A 299 18.20 3.72 -1.97
CA PRO A 299 18.48 4.46 -0.75
C PRO A 299 17.34 4.40 0.28
N ASP A 300 16.09 4.22 -0.16
CA ASP A 300 14.92 4.22 0.74
C ASP A 300 14.86 2.92 1.58
N VAL A 301 15.17 1.78 0.96
CA VAL A 301 15.33 0.49 1.68
C VAL A 301 16.40 0.64 2.76
N LEU A 302 17.54 1.24 2.42
CA LEU A 302 18.64 1.44 3.36
C LEU A 302 18.24 2.38 4.48
N CYS A 303 17.59 3.49 4.15
CA CYS A 303 17.15 4.45 5.14
C CYS A 303 16.21 3.81 6.16
N ASN A 304 15.29 2.94 5.74
CA ASN A 304 14.47 2.18 6.67
C ASN A 304 15.31 1.22 7.52
N ASN A 305 16.21 0.46 6.89
CA ASN A 305 17.03 -0.56 7.53
C ASN A 305 18.04 -0.01 8.56
N VAL A 306 18.70 1.13 8.28
CA VAL A 306 19.88 1.57 9.08
C VAL A 306 19.71 2.91 9.80
N ILE A 307 18.67 3.68 9.44
CA ILE A 307 18.38 5.00 10.02
C ILE A 307 17.04 4.96 10.74
N LYS A 308 15.92 4.90 10.01
CA LYS A 308 14.58 5.15 10.53
C LYS A 308 14.25 4.21 11.68
N PHE A 309 14.17 2.90 11.44
CA PHE A 309 13.72 1.98 12.48
C PHE A 309 14.76 1.78 13.59
N PRO A 310 16.05 1.50 13.31
CA PRO A 310 17.02 1.30 14.39
C PRO A 310 17.21 2.52 15.29
N LEU A 311 17.28 3.73 14.71
CA LEU A 311 17.50 4.94 15.51
C LEU A 311 16.22 5.37 16.23
N LEU A 312 15.05 5.32 15.58
CA LEU A 312 13.79 5.63 16.28
C LEU A 312 13.50 4.63 17.39
N LEU A 313 13.71 3.32 17.17
CA LEU A 313 13.51 2.31 18.22
C LEU A 313 14.48 2.50 19.38
N LYS A 314 15.73 2.90 19.10
CA LYS A 314 16.71 3.24 20.15
C LYS A 314 16.25 4.45 20.96
N GLU A 315 15.81 5.52 20.29
CA GLU A 315 15.35 6.74 20.96
C GLU A 315 14.01 6.55 21.68
N ALA A 316 13.11 5.75 21.12
CA ALA A 316 11.87 5.32 21.77
C ALA A 316 12.18 4.62 23.11
N ARG A 317 13.08 3.63 23.11
CA ARG A 317 13.48 2.90 24.33
C ARG A 317 14.07 3.83 25.40
N LYS A 318 14.97 4.74 25.02
CA LYS A 318 15.55 5.73 25.94
C LYS A 318 14.50 6.60 26.62
N ARG A 319 13.41 6.90 25.90
CA ARG A 319 12.31 7.76 26.37
C ARG A 319 11.17 6.97 27.02
N GLY A 320 11.36 5.67 27.25
CA GLY A 320 10.33 4.78 27.80
C GLY A 320 9.13 4.57 26.88
N MET A 321 9.26 4.82 25.59
CA MET A 321 8.20 4.58 24.60
C MET A 321 8.11 3.08 24.31
N ASP A 322 6.90 2.58 24.17
CA ASP A 322 6.60 1.16 23.95
C ASP A 322 6.68 0.80 22.46
N TYR A 323 6.27 1.73 21.60
CA TYR A 323 6.21 1.57 20.15
C TYR A 323 6.79 2.75 19.39
N VAL A 324 7.21 2.49 18.14
CA VAL A 324 7.43 3.50 17.10
C VAL A 324 6.33 3.37 16.06
N ALA A 325 5.72 4.49 15.68
CA ALA A 325 4.74 4.52 14.59
C ALA A 325 5.27 5.30 13.39
N THR A 326 4.88 4.86 12.19
CA THR A 326 5.20 5.56 10.94
C THR A 326 4.01 5.50 10.00
N GLY A 327 3.92 6.45 9.06
CA GLY A 327 2.90 6.45 8.00
C GLY A 327 3.16 5.47 6.86
N HIS A 328 3.79 4.33 7.12
CA HIS A 328 3.99 3.32 6.08
C HIS A 328 2.74 2.48 5.85
N TYR A 329 2.50 2.12 4.60
CA TYR A 329 1.48 1.18 4.17
C TYR A 329 2.05 -0.23 4.17
N ALA A 330 1.95 -0.91 5.32
CA ALA A 330 2.23 -2.33 5.48
C ALA A 330 1.47 -2.87 6.69
N ARG A 331 1.25 -4.18 6.75
CA ARG A 331 0.63 -4.85 7.90
C ARG A 331 1.69 -5.59 8.69
N ILE A 332 1.51 -5.63 10.01
CA ILE A 332 2.25 -6.52 10.90
C ILE A 332 1.22 -7.51 11.40
N ILE A 333 1.44 -8.80 11.27
CA ILE A 333 0.56 -9.82 11.84
C ILE A 333 1.24 -10.45 13.03
N HIS A 334 0.55 -10.47 14.16
CA HIS A 334 0.98 -11.18 15.35
C HIS A 334 0.30 -12.55 15.40
N GLU A 335 1.09 -13.61 15.21
CA GLU A 335 0.61 -14.99 15.39
C GLU A 335 0.79 -15.40 16.86
N GLU A 336 -0.23 -15.16 17.67
CA GLU A 336 -0.20 -15.35 19.13
C GLU A 336 0.30 -16.74 19.55
N ARG A 337 -0.15 -17.80 18.85
CA ARG A 337 0.23 -19.19 19.15
C ARG A 337 1.74 -19.43 19.06
N LYS A 338 2.41 -18.77 18.12
CA LYS A 338 3.86 -18.93 17.91
C LYS A 338 4.67 -17.74 18.44
N LYS A 339 3.99 -16.71 18.97
CA LYS A 339 4.58 -15.42 19.38
C LYS A 339 5.44 -14.80 18.28
N HIS A 340 5.02 -14.98 17.02
CA HIS A 340 5.75 -14.49 15.86
C HIS A 340 5.12 -13.21 15.29
N PHE A 341 5.99 -12.32 14.80
CA PHE A 341 5.58 -11.13 14.06
C PHE A 341 5.97 -11.23 12.59
N TYR A 342 4.99 -11.04 11.71
CA TYR A 342 5.17 -11.14 10.26
C TYR A 342 4.87 -9.81 9.57
N LEU A 343 5.70 -9.44 8.59
CA LEU A 343 5.41 -8.33 7.70
C LEU A 343 4.50 -8.82 6.56
N GLN A 344 3.41 -8.11 6.31
CA GLN A 344 2.46 -8.41 5.25
C GLN A 344 2.16 -7.18 4.39
N GLN A 345 1.81 -7.43 3.13
CA GLN A 345 1.37 -6.38 2.21
C GLN A 345 0.20 -5.59 2.78
N ALA A 346 0.16 -4.29 2.50
CA ALA A 346 -0.96 -3.42 2.84
C ALA A 346 -2.26 -3.87 2.15
N ILE A 347 -3.41 -3.41 2.67
CA ILE A 347 -4.70 -3.63 2.01
C ILE A 347 -4.78 -2.91 0.66
N ASP A 348 -4.10 -1.76 0.52
CA ASP A 348 -3.97 -1.02 -0.73
C ASP A 348 -2.72 -1.50 -1.49
N PRO A 349 -2.88 -2.32 -2.55
CA PRO A 349 -1.75 -2.86 -3.29
C PRO A 349 -0.96 -1.78 -4.05
N ASN A 350 -1.57 -0.64 -4.37
CA ASN A 350 -0.93 0.45 -5.10
C ASN A 350 0.02 1.27 -4.22
N LYS A 351 -0.19 1.19 -2.90
CA LYS A 351 0.61 1.89 -1.89
C LYS A 351 1.44 0.95 -1.02
N ASP A 352 1.32 -0.36 -1.18
CA ASP A 352 2.13 -1.37 -0.48
C ASP A 352 3.63 -1.02 -0.46
N GLN A 353 4.14 -0.82 0.75
CA GLN A 353 5.53 -0.42 1.03
C GLN A 353 6.37 -1.54 1.63
N THR A 354 5.87 -2.78 1.67
CA THR A 354 6.65 -3.93 2.17
C THR A 354 7.99 -4.12 1.44
N TYR A 355 8.06 -3.77 0.16
CA TYR A 355 9.32 -3.72 -0.60
C TYR A 355 10.41 -2.88 0.10
N PHE A 356 10.05 -1.74 0.69
CA PHE A 356 11.00 -0.86 1.39
C PHE A 356 11.28 -1.28 2.84
N LEU A 357 10.49 -2.21 3.36
CA LEU A 357 10.52 -2.65 4.75
C LEU A 357 11.05 -4.08 4.91
N HIS A 358 11.37 -4.76 3.80
CA HIS A 358 11.75 -6.18 3.80
C HIS A 358 13.02 -6.52 4.60
N ARG A 359 13.83 -5.51 4.96
CA ARG A 359 15.04 -5.65 5.78
C ARG A 359 14.78 -5.56 7.29
N LEU A 360 13.55 -5.27 7.71
CA LEU A 360 13.20 -5.26 9.13
C LEU A 360 13.31 -6.65 9.72
N LYS A 361 13.68 -6.69 11.00
CA LYS A 361 13.75 -7.91 11.80
C LYS A 361 12.44 -8.09 12.55
N GLU A 362 12.07 -9.33 12.78
CA GLU A 362 10.91 -9.68 13.62
C GLU A 362 10.90 -8.93 14.97
N LYS A 363 12.06 -8.84 15.64
CA LYS A 363 12.19 -8.09 16.91
C LYS A 363 11.83 -6.61 16.76
N GLU A 364 12.13 -5.99 15.62
CA GLU A 364 11.76 -4.60 15.34
C GLU A 364 10.25 -4.50 15.09
N LEU A 365 9.67 -5.44 14.33
CA LEU A 365 8.23 -5.49 14.07
C LEU A 365 7.40 -5.56 15.35
N SER A 366 7.88 -6.26 16.39
CA SER A 366 7.19 -6.33 17.69
C SER A 366 7.03 -4.99 18.43
N HIS A 367 7.74 -3.95 17.99
CA HIS A 367 7.72 -2.60 18.56
C HIS A 367 7.35 -1.52 17.55
N VAL A 368 6.79 -1.90 16.39
CA VAL A 368 6.43 -0.98 15.32
C VAL A 368 4.93 -1.02 15.08
N LEU A 369 4.34 0.16 14.84
CA LEU A 369 2.96 0.31 14.41
C LEU A 369 2.91 0.95 13.02
N PHE A 370 2.03 0.42 12.18
CA PHE A 370 1.64 1.00 10.89
C PHE A 370 0.15 1.33 10.94
N PRO A 371 -0.25 2.54 11.39
CA PRO A 371 -1.67 2.86 11.58
C PRO A 371 -2.48 2.91 10.27
N LEU A 372 -1.81 2.98 9.11
CA LEU A 372 -2.46 3.03 7.79
C LEU A 372 -2.60 1.64 7.15
N ASN A 373 -2.32 0.57 7.90
CA ASN A 373 -2.19 -0.79 7.40
C ASN A 373 -3.47 -1.37 6.76
N LEU A 374 -4.64 -0.87 7.17
CA LEU A 374 -5.97 -1.34 6.75
C LEU A 374 -6.81 -0.26 6.03
N ILE A 375 -6.20 0.84 5.59
CA ILE A 375 -6.91 1.92 4.89
C ILE A 375 -6.29 2.23 3.54
N TRP A 376 -7.17 2.59 2.59
CA TRP A 376 -6.77 3.02 1.26
C TRP A 376 -6.28 4.46 1.28
N LYS A 377 -5.40 4.84 0.35
CA LYS A 377 -4.86 6.21 0.31
C LYS A 377 -5.94 7.29 0.23
N ASP A 378 -6.98 7.04 -0.55
CA ASP A 378 -8.05 8.01 -0.73
C ASP A 378 -8.79 8.25 0.59
N GLU A 379 -8.99 7.20 1.39
CA GLU A 379 -9.56 7.31 2.73
C GLU A 379 -8.64 8.10 3.67
N VAL A 380 -7.32 7.93 3.59
CA VAL A 380 -6.35 8.75 4.34
C VAL A 380 -6.50 10.23 4.01
N ARG A 381 -6.66 10.60 2.73
CA ARG A 381 -6.89 12.00 2.34
C ARG A 381 -8.22 12.53 2.89
N VAL A 382 -9.29 11.74 2.86
CA VAL A 382 -10.58 12.15 3.43
C VAL A 382 -10.48 12.35 4.95
N ILE A 383 -9.80 11.45 5.68
CA ILE A 383 -9.56 11.61 7.12
C ILE A 383 -8.78 12.90 7.40
N ALA A 384 -7.72 13.18 6.63
CA ALA A 384 -6.93 14.39 6.80
C ALA A 384 -7.76 15.67 6.60
N GLN A 385 -8.60 15.71 5.56
CA GLN A 385 -9.49 16.84 5.28
C GLN A 385 -10.54 17.02 6.38
N ARG A 386 -11.19 15.93 6.82
CA ARG A 386 -12.22 15.96 7.87
C ARG A 386 -11.66 16.39 9.23
N ALA A 387 -10.47 15.90 9.57
CA ALA A 387 -9.74 16.31 10.75
C ALA A 387 -9.14 17.72 10.63
N LYS A 388 -9.29 18.38 9.47
CA LYS A 388 -8.73 19.71 9.16
C LYS A 388 -7.22 19.78 9.41
N LEU A 389 -6.50 18.70 9.11
CA LEU A 389 -5.06 18.66 9.32
C LEU A 389 -4.38 19.72 8.44
N PRO A 390 -3.40 20.48 8.96
CA PRO A 390 -2.74 21.56 8.20
C PRO A 390 -2.11 21.12 6.88
N VAL A 391 -1.77 19.83 6.75
CA VAL A 391 -1.13 19.24 5.57
C VAL A 391 -2.10 18.53 4.63
N ALA A 392 -3.42 18.58 4.87
CA ALA A 392 -4.41 17.76 4.15
C ALA A 392 -4.39 17.95 2.61
N GLY A 393 -4.06 19.15 2.14
CA GLY A 393 -3.94 19.47 0.72
C GLY A 393 -2.57 19.18 0.11
N LYS A 394 -1.58 18.72 0.88
CA LYS A 394 -0.21 18.53 0.41
C LYS A 394 -0.11 17.34 -0.55
N GLU A 395 0.71 17.50 -1.57
CA GLU A 395 1.06 16.41 -2.48
C GLU A 395 2.03 15.42 -1.82
N GLU A 396 2.15 14.23 -2.41
CA GLU A 396 3.13 13.25 -1.94
C GLU A 396 4.52 13.69 -2.32
N SER A 397 5.46 13.66 -1.37
CA SER A 397 6.86 13.94 -1.66
C SER A 397 7.41 12.91 -2.64
N MET A 398 8.00 13.39 -3.74
CA MET A 398 8.71 12.58 -4.73
C MET A 398 10.23 12.77 -4.55
N GLY A 399 11.04 11.76 -4.88
CA GLY A 399 12.51 11.85 -4.82
C GLY A 399 13.14 10.95 -3.75
N ILE A 400 14.40 11.23 -3.41
CA ILE A 400 15.19 10.41 -2.48
C ILE A 400 14.80 10.79 -1.06
N CYS A 401 14.48 9.80 -0.22
CA CYS A 401 14.04 10.05 1.15
C CYS A 401 15.03 10.95 1.91
N PHE A 402 14.52 12.07 2.44
CA PHE A 402 15.23 13.14 3.18
C PHE A 402 16.13 14.07 2.38
N ILE A 403 16.53 13.73 1.14
CA ILE A 403 17.33 14.63 0.30
C ILE A 403 16.42 15.58 -0.49
N GLY A 404 15.21 15.12 -0.85
CA GLY A 404 14.19 15.91 -1.56
C GLY A 404 14.09 15.56 -3.03
N GLU A 405 13.52 16.49 -3.82
CA GLU A 405 13.29 16.37 -5.27
C GLU A 405 14.57 16.59 -6.12
N VAL A 406 15.74 16.51 -5.50
CA VAL A 406 17.03 16.68 -6.16
C VAL A 406 17.25 15.54 -7.17
N PRO A 407 17.53 15.83 -8.45
CA PRO A 407 17.89 14.79 -9.41
C PRO A 407 19.13 14.03 -8.95
N ILE A 408 19.03 12.69 -8.84
CA ILE A 408 20.13 11.82 -8.38
C ILE A 408 21.44 12.06 -9.15
N LYS A 409 21.35 12.37 -10.46
CA LYS A 409 22.52 12.71 -11.29
C LYS A 409 23.26 13.93 -10.73
N LYS A 410 22.55 15.03 -10.44
CA LYS A 410 23.16 16.25 -9.87
C LYS A 410 23.78 15.98 -8.50
N PHE A 411 23.08 15.23 -7.65
CA PHE A 411 23.58 14.86 -6.32
C PHE A 411 24.89 14.06 -6.39
N LEU A 412 24.95 13.06 -7.27
CA LEU A 412 26.14 12.22 -7.42
C LEU A 412 27.33 12.95 -8.06
N GLN A 413 27.07 13.92 -8.96
CA GLN A 413 28.11 14.74 -9.61
C GLN A 413 28.94 15.57 -8.62
N GLN A 414 28.46 15.78 -7.40
CA GLN A 414 29.24 16.45 -6.35
C GLN A 414 30.50 15.68 -5.94
N THR A 415 30.55 14.37 -6.18
CA THR A 415 31.67 13.50 -5.74
C THR A 415 32.14 12.54 -6.82
N ILE A 416 31.27 12.13 -7.74
CA ILE A 416 31.61 11.22 -8.84
C ILE A 416 31.94 12.04 -10.09
N LYS A 417 33.21 12.00 -10.50
CA LYS A 417 33.67 12.59 -11.76
C LYS A 417 33.07 11.84 -12.95
N GLN A 418 32.73 12.58 -14.01
CA GLN A 418 32.30 12.01 -15.28
C GLN A 418 33.45 11.27 -15.95
N LYS A 419 33.12 10.16 -16.61
CA LYS A 419 34.09 9.38 -17.40
C LYS A 419 33.43 9.02 -18.72
N HIS A 420 33.79 9.75 -19.76
CA HIS A 420 33.23 9.54 -21.10
C HIS A 420 33.61 8.16 -21.64
N GLY A 421 32.70 7.54 -22.40
CA GLY A 421 32.89 6.22 -22.99
C GLY A 421 31.87 5.96 -24.09
N ASP A 422 32.01 4.84 -24.77
CA ASP A 422 31.20 4.49 -25.93
C ASP A 422 29.89 3.83 -25.54
N ILE A 423 28.83 4.14 -26.29
CA ILE A 423 27.62 3.35 -26.31
C ILE A 423 27.73 2.35 -27.45
N VAL A 424 27.66 1.06 -27.12
CA VAL A 424 27.73 -0.05 -28.09
C VAL A 424 26.42 -0.82 -28.11
N ASP A 425 26.01 -1.31 -29.28
CA ASP A 425 24.88 -2.23 -29.35
C ASP A 425 25.29 -3.68 -29.02
N THR A 426 24.32 -4.60 -29.03
CA THR A 426 24.56 -6.03 -28.75
C THR A 426 25.37 -6.76 -29.83
N SER A 427 25.67 -6.12 -30.96
CA SER A 427 26.63 -6.62 -31.97
C SER A 427 28.04 -6.03 -31.81
N GLY A 428 28.23 -5.11 -30.86
CA GLY A 428 29.52 -4.45 -30.61
C GLY A 428 29.73 -3.16 -31.43
N CYS A 429 28.77 -2.77 -32.27
CA CYS A 429 28.86 -1.54 -33.05
C CYS A 429 28.71 -0.31 -32.14
N VAL A 430 29.57 0.69 -32.32
CA VAL A 430 29.45 1.98 -31.62
C VAL A 430 28.27 2.74 -32.22
N VAL A 431 27.29 3.07 -31.37
CA VAL A 431 26.06 3.77 -31.76
C VAL A 431 25.94 5.16 -31.13
N GLY A 432 26.90 5.55 -30.29
CA GLY A 432 26.97 6.86 -29.64
C GLY A 432 28.00 6.90 -28.52
N SER A 433 27.92 7.91 -27.67
CA SER A 433 28.79 8.10 -26.51
C SER A 433 27.99 8.50 -25.26
N HIS A 434 28.59 8.32 -24.08
CA HIS A 434 27.95 8.59 -22.79
C HIS A 434 28.82 9.42 -21.85
N ASP A 435 28.20 10.12 -20.89
CA ASP A 435 28.91 10.96 -19.89
C ASP A 435 29.36 10.20 -18.63
N GLY A 436 29.13 8.89 -18.61
CA GLY A 436 29.55 7.99 -17.55
C GLY A 436 28.51 6.94 -17.22
N LEU A 437 28.96 5.70 -17.01
CA LEU A 437 28.08 4.55 -16.77
C LEU A 437 27.19 4.70 -15.53
N TYR A 438 27.62 5.52 -14.56
CA TYR A 438 26.89 5.79 -13.31
C TYR A 438 25.51 6.43 -13.52
N TRP A 439 25.29 7.09 -14.67
CA TRP A 439 24.05 7.78 -15.00
C TRP A 439 22.98 6.88 -15.59
N TYR A 440 23.33 5.61 -15.83
CA TYR A 440 22.48 4.67 -16.54
C TYR A 440 22.09 3.50 -15.65
N THR A 441 20.86 3.06 -15.82
CA THR A 441 20.32 1.85 -15.18
C THR A 441 19.85 0.87 -16.24
N GLU A 442 20.04 -0.41 -15.99
CA GLU A 442 19.53 -1.49 -16.83
C GLU A 442 18.03 -1.29 -17.11
N GLY A 443 17.64 -1.42 -18.38
CA GLY A 443 16.30 -1.15 -18.88
C GLY A 443 15.95 0.32 -19.14
N GLN A 444 16.86 1.27 -18.88
CA GLN A 444 16.63 2.69 -19.14
C GLN A 444 16.51 2.98 -20.65
N ARG A 445 15.49 3.76 -21.01
CA ARG A 445 15.23 4.25 -22.37
C ARG A 445 15.72 5.68 -22.60
N HIS A 446 15.38 6.57 -21.68
CA HIS A 446 15.57 8.01 -21.86
C HIS A 446 16.99 8.43 -21.48
N GLY A 447 17.45 9.55 -22.06
CA GLY A 447 18.76 10.14 -21.75
C GLY A 447 19.96 9.42 -22.38
N LEU A 448 19.73 8.57 -23.39
CA LEU A 448 20.81 7.90 -24.14
C LEU A 448 21.39 8.78 -25.26
N GLY A 449 20.65 9.80 -25.74
CA GLY A 449 21.15 10.70 -26.79
C GLY A 449 21.35 10.05 -28.17
N ILE A 450 20.87 8.82 -28.36
CA ILE A 450 20.98 8.05 -29.62
C ILE A 450 19.59 7.86 -30.25
N GLY A 451 19.50 8.01 -31.57
CA GLY A 451 18.24 7.99 -32.34
C GLY A 451 18.33 7.20 -33.65
N GLY A 452 17.32 7.34 -34.51
CA GLY A 452 17.32 6.72 -35.85
C GLY A 452 16.56 5.40 -35.98
N GLY A 453 15.43 5.22 -35.28
CA GLY A 453 14.55 4.06 -35.44
C GLY A 453 13.89 3.60 -34.13
N ALA A 454 13.74 2.28 -33.97
CA ALA A 454 13.19 1.68 -32.74
C ALA A 454 14.02 2.09 -31.50
N PRO A 455 13.37 2.34 -30.34
CA PRO A 455 14.04 2.87 -29.16
C PRO A 455 15.11 1.90 -28.63
N TYR A 456 16.21 2.48 -28.17
CA TYR A 456 17.27 1.76 -27.47
C TYR A 456 16.99 1.66 -25.97
N PHE A 457 17.46 0.57 -25.37
CA PHE A 457 17.41 0.31 -23.94
C PHE A 457 18.75 -0.16 -23.43
N VAL A 458 19.16 0.33 -22.25
CA VAL A 458 20.38 -0.14 -21.58
C VAL A 458 20.22 -1.62 -21.20
N VAL A 459 21.18 -2.42 -21.62
CA VAL A 459 21.24 -3.86 -21.31
C VAL A 459 22.24 -4.13 -20.20
N HIS A 460 23.42 -3.51 -20.29
CA HIS A 460 24.52 -3.79 -19.39
C HIS A 460 25.50 -2.60 -19.33
N LYS A 461 26.18 -2.46 -18.18
CA LYS A 461 27.27 -1.52 -17.97
C LYS A 461 28.58 -2.29 -17.84
N ASP A 462 29.41 -2.29 -18.89
CA ASP A 462 30.76 -2.85 -18.81
C ASP A 462 31.68 -1.84 -18.13
N MET A 463 31.75 -1.93 -16.79
CA MET A 463 32.57 -1.05 -15.97
C MET A 463 34.08 -1.20 -16.25
N LYS A 464 34.54 -2.35 -16.77
CA LYS A 464 35.96 -2.61 -17.05
C LYS A 464 36.39 -1.91 -18.32
N ARG A 465 35.60 -2.05 -19.39
CA ARG A 465 35.86 -1.43 -20.70
C ARG A 465 35.29 -0.03 -20.83
N ASN A 466 34.51 0.43 -19.84
CA ASN A 466 33.81 1.71 -19.86
C ASN A 466 32.88 1.85 -21.07
N LYS A 467 32.08 0.80 -21.34
CA LYS A 467 31.12 0.75 -22.44
C LYS A 467 29.70 0.58 -21.93
N LEU A 468 28.75 1.35 -22.46
CA LEU A 468 27.33 1.20 -22.21
C LEU A 468 26.71 0.32 -23.30
N VAL A 469 26.20 -0.84 -22.93
CA VAL A 469 25.64 -1.80 -23.89
C VAL A 469 24.15 -1.57 -24.01
N VAL A 470 23.65 -1.40 -25.24
CA VAL A 470 22.23 -1.14 -25.53
C VAL A 470 21.64 -2.14 -26.51
N ALA A 471 20.33 -2.35 -26.43
CA ALA A 471 19.57 -3.16 -27.37
C ALA A 471 18.42 -2.34 -27.97
N ARG A 472 18.13 -2.59 -29.25
CA ARG A 472 16.94 -2.02 -29.91
C ARG A 472 15.70 -2.83 -29.56
N GLY A 473 14.61 -2.13 -29.25
CA GLY A 473 13.29 -2.69 -29.04
C GLY A 473 13.05 -3.19 -27.61
N GLU A 474 11.82 -3.00 -27.14
CA GLU A 474 11.40 -3.33 -25.78
C GLU A 474 11.42 -4.84 -25.48
N ASN A 475 11.26 -5.67 -26.50
CA ASN A 475 11.17 -7.12 -26.38
C ASN A 475 12.49 -7.84 -26.71
N ASN A 476 13.60 -7.10 -26.81
CA ASN A 476 14.89 -7.70 -27.10
C ASN A 476 15.29 -8.69 -25.99
N GLN A 477 15.62 -9.92 -26.36
CA GLN A 477 15.93 -11.00 -25.42
C GLN A 477 17.10 -10.67 -24.48
N SER A 478 18.03 -9.81 -24.91
CA SER A 478 19.16 -9.34 -24.10
C SER A 478 18.71 -8.53 -22.87
N LEU A 479 17.49 -7.99 -22.85
CA LEU A 479 16.95 -7.29 -21.68
C LEU A 479 16.36 -8.24 -20.63
N PHE A 480 16.26 -9.54 -20.92
CA PHE A 480 15.54 -10.51 -20.10
C PHE A 480 16.49 -11.52 -19.49
N SER A 481 16.34 -11.77 -18.19
CA SER A 481 17.08 -12.80 -17.46
C SER A 481 16.12 -13.84 -16.89
N ASP A 482 16.54 -15.09 -16.84
CA ASP A 482 15.81 -16.22 -16.23
C ASP A 482 16.17 -16.42 -14.75
N LYS A 483 17.26 -15.82 -14.28
CA LYS A 483 17.71 -15.87 -12.88
C LYS A 483 18.51 -14.64 -12.47
N ALA A 484 18.66 -14.46 -11.16
CA ALA A 484 19.53 -13.47 -10.54
C ALA A 484 20.38 -14.10 -9.44
N TYR A 485 21.66 -13.74 -9.38
CA TYR A 485 22.54 -14.03 -8.26
C TYR A 485 22.30 -13.02 -7.14
N LEU A 486 22.25 -13.53 -5.91
CA LEU A 486 21.83 -12.77 -4.74
C LEU A 486 22.93 -12.77 -3.69
N GLU A 487 23.19 -11.59 -3.12
CA GLU A 487 24.07 -11.38 -1.96
C GLU A 487 23.27 -10.75 -0.80
N ASP A 488 23.83 -10.81 0.41
CA ASP A 488 23.23 -10.22 1.61
C ASP A 488 21.74 -10.62 1.78
N VAL A 489 21.47 -11.93 1.76
CA VAL A 489 20.10 -12.45 1.94
C VAL A 489 19.66 -12.22 3.38
N HIS A 490 18.50 -11.59 3.53
CA HIS A 490 17.86 -11.34 4.82
C HIS A 490 16.47 -11.95 4.84
N TRP A 491 16.20 -12.72 5.89
CA TRP A 491 14.88 -13.24 6.22
C TRP A 491 14.37 -12.52 7.46
N ILE A 492 13.13 -12.04 7.43
CA ILE A 492 12.51 -11.31 8.56
C ILE A 492 12.36 -12.23 9.77
N ASN A 493 11.97 -13.47 9.50
CA ASN A 493 11.85 -14.56 10.46
C ASN A 493 12.85 -15.68 10.09
N THR A 494 12.61 -16.90 10.57
CA THR A 494 13.36 -18.09 10.18
C THR A 494 13.38 -18.28 8.65
N SER A 495 14.56 -18.60 8.11
CA SER A 495 14.72 -18.96 6.70
C SER A 495 13.76 -20.09 6.32
N PRO A 496 13.09 -20.01 5.16
CA PRO A 496 12.28 -21.12 4.66
C PRO A 496 13.16 -22.33 4.30
N LYS A 497 12.51 -23.48 4.08
CA LYS A 497 13.17 -24.69 3.57
C LYS A 497 13.83 -24.38 2.23
N ASN A 498 15.07 -24.81 2.05
CA ASN A 498 15.84 -24.59 0.83
C ASN A 498 15.80 -25.86 -0.05
N PRO A 499 15.38 -25.80 -1.34
CA PRO A 499 14.92 -24.62 -2.09
C PRO A 499 13.49 -24.18 -1.70
N HIS A 500 13.18 -22.90 -1.90
CA HIS A 500 11.86 -22.34 -1.58
C HIS A 500 11.19 -21.73 -2.82
N SER A 501 10.00 -22.22 -3.16
CA SER A 501 9.13 -21.61 -4.17
C SER A 501 8.31 -20.49 -3.55
N CYS A 502 8.33 -19.31 -4.18
CA CYS A 502 7.68 -18.11 -3.68
C CYS A 502 7.41 -17.12 -4.82
N SER A 503 6.53 -16.15 -4.56
CA SER A 503 6.42 -14.98 -5.42
C SER A 503 7.51 -13.96 -5.07
N MET A 504 7.93 -13.15 -6.04
CA MET A 504 8.94 -12.12 -5.79
C MET A 504 8.75 -10.89 -6.68
N ARG A 505 9.42 -9.79 -6.34
CA ARG A 505 9.61 -8.62 -7.20
C ARG A 505 11.02 -8.09 -7.08
N LEU A 506 11.54 -7.51 -8.17
CA LEU A 506 12.92 -7.03 -8.29
C LEU A 506 13.02 -5.50 -8.21
N ARG A 507 11.88 -4.81 -8.28
CA ARG A 507 11.76 -3.35 -8.13
C ARG A 507 10.39 -2.97 -7.57
N HIS A 508 10.31 -1.78 -6.97
CA HIS A 508 9.04 -1.24 -6.46
C HIS A 508 8.00 -1.13 -7.60
N ARG A 509 6.73 -1.41 -7.29
CA ARG A 509 5.57 -1.48 -8.22
C ARG A 509 5.64 -2.53 -9.33
N GLN A 510 6.69 -3.36 -9.43
CA GLN A 510 6.64 -4.52 -10.30
C GLN A 510 5.59 -5.52 -9.77
N PRO A 511 4.69 -6.04 -10.63
CA PRO A 511 3.81 -7.15 -10.26
C PRO A 511 4.62 -8.31 -9.71
N LEU A 512 4.05 -9.02 -8.73
CA LEU A 512 4.66 -10.24 -8.22
C LEU A 512 4.69 -11.30 -9.34
N PHE A 513 5.81 -12.00 -9.44
CA PHE A 513 5.97 -13.14 -10.33
C PHE A 513 6.53 -14.34 -9.57
N GLU A 514 6.24 -15.53 -10.05
CA GLU A 514 6.64 -16.78 -9.40
C GLU A 514 8.10 -17.15 -9.70
N GLY A 515 8.77 -17.72 -8.69
CA GLY A 515 10.11 -18.25 -8.84
C GLY A 515 10.54 -19.10 -7.66
N THR A 516 11.81 -19.48 -7.67
CA THR A 516 12.43 -20.30 -6.62
C THR A 516 13.71 -19.63 -6.16
N VAL A 517 13.86 -19.44 -4.86
CA VAL A 517 15.09 -18.97 -4.23
C VAL A 517 15.80 -20.13 -3.56
N ARG A 518 17.11 -20.26 -3.79
CA ARG A 518 17.92 -21.29 -3.16
C ARG A 518 19.37 -20.89 -2.96
N ALA A 519 20.06 -21.57 -2.04
CA ALA A 519 21.50 -21.46 -1.88
C ALA A 519 22.22 -21.94 -3.16
N LEU A 520 23.35 -21.29 -3.47
CA LEU A 520 24.25 -21.72 -4.54
C LEU A 520 24.97 -23.00 -4.12
N ASN A 521 25.06 -23.96 -5.05
CA ASN A 521 25.90 -25.14 -4.84
C ASN A 521 27.40 -24.83 -5.08
N ALA A 522 28.28 -25.77 -4.76
CA ALA A 522 29.73 -25.58 -4.87
C ALA A 522 30.21 -25.22 -6.29
N ARG A 523 29.58 -25.79 -7.34
CA ARG A 523 29.91 -25.49 -8.73
C ARG A 523 29.46 -24.08 -9.13
N GLU A 524 28.25 -23.69 -8.74
CA GLU A 524 27.71 -22.37 -9.06
C GLU A 524 28.47 -21.26 -8.33
N LYS A 525 28.94 -21.49 -7.09
CA LYS A 525 29.76 -20.52 -6.35
C LYS A 525 31.05 -20.13 -7.10
N LYS A 526 31.63 -21.04 -7.91
CA LYS A 526 32.84 -20.74 -8.70
C LYS A 526 32.57 -19.72 -9.81
N ASN A 527 31.36 -19.71 -10.37
CA ASN A 527 30.97 -18.87 -11.52
C ASN A 527 30.08 -17.69 -11.10
N ALA A 528 29.65 -17.63 -9.84
CA ALA A 528 28.80 -16.56 -9.35
C ALA A 528 29.61 -15.28 -9.06
N PRO A 529 28.97 -14.10 -9.11
CA PRO A 529 29.59 -12.86 -8.65
C PRO A 529 30.12 -12.98 -7.22
N ARG A 530 31.25 -12.34 -6.94
CA ARG A 530 31.86 -12.34 -5.59
C ARG A 530 30.83 -11.87 -4.55
N GLY A 531 30.64 -12.67 -3.51
CA GLY A 531 29.70 -12.39 -2.41
C GLY A 531 28.30 -12.96 -2.62
N ALA A 532 27.98 -13.49 -3.80
CA ALA A 532 26.71 -14.17 -4.02
C ALA A 532 26.65 -15.48 -3.22
N THR A 533 25.57 -15.66 -2.47
CA THR A 533 25.30 -16.85 -1.65
C THR A 533 24.11 -17.65 -2.17
N ASN A 534 23.19 -16.97 -2.87
CA ASN A 534 21.93 -17.54 -3.32
C ASN A 534 21.67 -17.19 -4.79
N VAL A 535 20.70 -17.88 -5.39
CA VAL A 535 20.15 -17.61 -6.71
C VAL A 535 18.63 -17.60 -6.62
N ALA A 536 18.01 -16.64 -7.30
CA ALA A 536 16.59 -16.65 -7.60
C ALA A 536 16.41 -17.09 -9.06
N ILE A 537 15.64 -18.15 -9.28
CA ILE A 537 15.27 -18.69 -10.59
C ILE A 537 13.84 -18.28 -10.87
N PHE A 538 13.59 -17.62 -11.99
CA PHE A 538 12.28 -17.08 -12.32
C PHE A 538 11.50 -18.06 -13.19
N LYS A 539 10.21 -18.25 -12.90
CA LYS A 539 9.34 -19.08 -13.75
C LYS A 539 9.13 -18.47 -15.14
N GLN A 540 9.18 -17.14 -15.22
CA GLN A 540 9.13 -16.36 -16.45
C GLN A 540 10.31 -15.39 -16.47
N LYS A 541 10.94 -15.20 -17.63
CA LYS A 541 12.07 -14.28 -17.74
C LYS A 541 11.66 -12.87 -17.32
N GLN A 542 12.51 -12.21 -16.54
CA GLN A 542 12.28 -10.88 -16.01
C GLN A 542 13.13 -9.85 -16.74
N ARG A 543 12.49 -8.74 -17.09
CA ARG A 543 13.14 -7.65 -17.80
C ARG A 543 13.97 -6.79 -16.84
N ALA A 544 15.15 -6.37 -17.31
CA ALA A 544 15.99 -5.33 -16.71
C ALA A 544 16.32 -5.61 -15.23
N VAL A 545 16.75 -6.83 -14.96
CA VAL A 545 17.23 -7.23 -13.62
C VAL A 545 18.47 -6.40 -13.28
N THR A 546 18.29 -5.47 -12.34
CA THR A 546 19.24 -4.39 -12.09
C THR A 546 20.12 -4.70 -10.88
N LEU A 547 21.44 -4.62 -11.05
CA LEU A 547 22.39 -4.87 -9.96
C LEU A 547 22.29 -3.77 -8.89
N GLY A 548 22.36 -4.16 -7.61
CA GLY A 548 22.21 -3.25 -6.47
C GLY A 548 20.76 -2.98 -6.04
N GLN A 549 19.77 -3.30 -6.88
CA GLN A 549 18.37 -3.36 -6.46
C GLN A 549 18.12 -4.60 -5.61
N PHE A 550 16.91 -4.71 -5.03
CA PHE A 550 16.54 -5.81 -4.16
C PHE A 550 15.56 -6.77 -4.83
N ALA A 551 15.84 -8.07 -4.72
CA ALA A 551 14.85 -9.12 -4.92
C ALA A 551 14.14 -9.36 -3.58
N VAL A 552 12.84 -9.10 -3.52
CA VAL A 552 12.02 -9.25 -2.31
C VAL A 552 11.05 -10.42 -2.48
N PHE A 553 11.02 -11.31 -1.50
CA PHE A 553 10.32 -12.60 -1.55
C PHE A 553 9.02 -12.56 -0.74
N TYR A 554 7.99 -13.22 -1.26
CA TYR A 554 6.65 -13.25 -0.69
C TYR A 554 6.03 -14.65 -0.72
N ASP A 555 5.31 -14.99 0.34
CA ASP A 555 4.43 -16.17 0.40
C ASP A 555 3.00 -15.69 0.64
N GLY A 556 2.16 -15.74 -0.41
CA GLY A 556 0.90 -15.03 -0.44
C GLY A 556 1.10 -13.53 -0.17
N ALA A 557 0.46 -13.00 0.87
CA ALA A 557 0.62 -11.60 1.29
C ALA A 557 1.81 -11.36 2.25
N ARG A 558 2.48 -12.42 2.72
CA ARG A 558 3.59 -12.32 3.68
C ARG A 558 4.87 -11.96 2.97
N CYS A 559 5.52 -10.88 3.40
CA CYS A 559 6.89 -10.58 3.01
C CYS A 559 7.84 -11.45 3.84
N LEU A 560 8.63 -12.28 3.16
CA LEU A 560 9.57 -13.19 3.81
C LEU A 560 10.91 -12.50 4.12
N GLY A 561 11.26 -11.49 3.32
CA GLY A 561 12.54 -10.82 3.34
C GLY A 561 13.03 -10.51 1.93
N GLY A 562 14.33 -10.37 1.75
CA GLY A 562 14.90 -10.04 0.45
C GLY A 562 16.42 -10.05 0.43
N ALA A 563 16.98 -9.83 -0.76
CA ALA A 563 18.41 -9.90 -1.01
C ALA A 563 18.83 -8.86 -2.04
N VAL A 564 20.09 -8.46 -2.02
CA VAL A 564 20.67 -7.56 -3.02
C VAL A 564 20.96 -8.36 -4.28
N ILE A 565 20.58 -7.82 -5.45
CA ILE A 565 20.88 -8.40 -6.75
C ILE A 565 22.36 -8.14 -7.04
N ALA A 566 23.17 -9.20 -6.93
CA ALA A 566 24.62 -9.16 -7.11
C ALA A 566 25.04 -9.27 -8.59
N GLY A 567 24.22 -9.93 -9.40
CA GLY A 567 24.46 -10.11 -10.82
C GLY A 567 23.39 -10.94 -11.52
N VAL A 568 23.53 -11.02 -12.84
CA VAL A 568 22.74 -11.88 -13.73
C VAL A 568 23.69 -12.79 -14.49
N PRO A 569 23.26 -13.97 -14.95
CA PRO A 569 24.05 -14.75 -15.89
C PRO A 569 24.36 -13.94 -17.16
N PRO A 570 25.41 -14.30 -17.91
CA PRO A 570 25.70 -13.68 -19.20
C PRO A 570 24.46 -13.68 -20.08
N LEU A 571 24.04 -12.48 -20.46
CA LEU A 571 22.99 -12.27 -21.44
C LEU A 571 23.60 -12.67 -22.78
N GLY A 572 22.90 -13.48 -23.59
CA GLY A 572 23.44 -14.22 -24.73
C GLY A 572 23.92 -13.41 -25.95
N TYR A 573 24.66 -12.33 -25.72
CA TYR A 573 25.36 -11.52 -26.70
C TYR A 573 26.87 -11.52 -26.38
N THR A 574 27.67 -11.33 -27.41
CA THR A 574 29.14 -11.24 -27.32
C THR A 574 29.55 -9.76 -27.48
N ILE A 575 30.36 -9.23 -26.56
CA ILE A 575 30.97 -7.89 -26.67
C ILE A 575 32.44 -8.02 -27.01
#